data_AF-A0A9P9TAY8-F1
#
_entry.id   AF-A0A9P9TAY8-F1
#
_cell.length_a   1.000
_cell.length_b   1.000
_cell.length_c   1.000
_cell.angle_alpha   90.00
_cell.angle_beta   90.00
_cell.angle_gamma   90.00
#
_symmetry.space_group_name_H-M   'P 1'
#
loop_
_entity.id
_entity.type
_entity.pdbx_description
1 polymer ?
#
loop_
_entity_poly.entity_id
_entity_poly.type
_entity_poly.pdbx_seq_one_letter_code
_entity_poly.pdbx_strand_id
1 'polypeptide(L)'
;MCHSIQPALYPGGEHVPAMKRKRSSEMALTESRKRASQRTSQSEIMLCPLIRILQQYGLLASIASWLFPEDLLALALTSKAIHQAISPRPCSLENLLGKLSCPGKGIQIRQKHHKKSMFFYAYDCSEYVQCGSTSDIVESRPCVSCKVTTCNECRIHCVYQSNYEAPSDLDELPSFSGFVLLTPREVPILSPQHLAAFDSQSSGPPWQNPSKGLNGPYHDQGFIDVPFDDNTFGPPEFVEDILNLDLGQHSLGVSISSNVPAPSPVLKAFHQITEQRKRQFCDACLPPTLAKRREGSQYMLCHCSLRKHFLDRWLCLRCYEMEEIAISKAYPAHIERCGCAQNSSDRVVCLWCSGVVPESKDEADVPDLDSDASTVGSSP
;
A
#
# COMPACT_ATOMS: atom_id res chain seq x y z
N MET A 1 -6.37 24.45 -4.18
CA MET A 1 -6.14 24.30 -2.72
C MET A 1 -5.25 23.08 -2.54
N CYS A 2 -3.94 23.29 -2.38
CA CYS A 2 -2.98 22.19 -2.18
C CYS A 2 -2.91 21.88 -0.68
N HIS A 3 -3.49 20.76 -0.25
CA HIS A 3 -3.21 20.24 1.08
C HIS A 3 -1.82 19.60 1.06
N SER A 4 -0.84 20.30 1.64
CA SER A 4 0.47 19.74 1.94
C SER A 4 0.30 18.60 2.94
N ILE A 5 0.50 17.36 2.47
CA ILE A 5 0.81 16.23 3.34
C ILE A 5 2.22 16.50 3.84
N GLN A 6 2.36 16.95 5.10
CA GLN A 6 3.66 17.08 5.73
C GLN A 6 4.28 15.68 5.89
N PRO A 7 5.51 15.45 5.41
CA PRO A 7 6.25 14.27 5.83
C PRO A 7 6.51 14.36 7.33
N ALA A 8 6.27 13.27 8.05
CA ALA A 8 6.59 13.14 9.47
C ALA A 8 8.10 13.39 9.67
N LEU A 9 8.43 14.56 10.20
CA LEU A 9 9.76 14.88 10.71
C LEU A 9 9.94 14.16 12.04
N TYR A 10 10.90 13.23 12.09
CA TYR A 10 11.38 12.62 13.32
C TYR A 10 12.24 13.62 14.12
N PRO A 11 11.97 13.91 15.40
CA PRO A 11 12.97 14.39 16.35
C PRO A 11 13.62 13.17 17.04
N GLY A 12 14.88 13.12 17.45
CA GLY A 12 15.96 14.07 17.53
C GLY A 12 17.09 13.33 18.25
N GLY A 13 18.33 13.56 17.82
CA GLY A 13 19.52 12.98 18.43
C GLY A 13 19.78 13.51 19.84
N GLU A 14 20.51 12.70 20.61
CA GLU A 14 20.96 12.98 21.97
C GLU A 14 21.76 14.29 22.06
N HIS A 15 21.37 15.12 23.02
CA HIS A 15 22.04 16.37 23.35
C HIS A 15 23.39 16.10 24.04
N VAL A 16 24.50 16.34 23.33
CA VAL A 16 25.80 16.57 23.96
C VAL A 16 25.86 18.03 24.45
N PRO A 17 26.32 18.33 25.68
CA PRO A 17 26.38 19.70 26.18
C PRO A 17 27.43 20.52 25.42
N ALA A 18 26.97 21.48 24.62
CA ALA A 18 27.84 22.42 23.92
C ALA A 18 28.42 23.47 24.88
N MET A 19 29.75 23.47 25.04
CA MET A 19 30.50 24.54 25.68
C MET A 19 30.20 25.89 25.03
N LYS A 20 29.71 26.85 25.82
CA LYS A 20 29.50 28.25 25.42
C LYS A 20 30.85 28.94 25.16
N ARG A 21 31.29 29.00 23.91
CA ARG A 21 32.34 29.94 23.47
C ARG A 21 31.73 31.32 23.26
N LYS A 22 32.11 32.27 24.13
CA LYS A 22 31.95 33.72 23.98
C LYS A 22 32.61 34.14 22.66
N ARG A 23 31.82 34.55 21.64
CA ARG A 23 32.33 35.25 20.46
C ARG A 23 32.29 36.75 20.73
N SER A 24 33.43 37.38 20.52
CA SER A 24 33.67 38.82 20.66
C SER A 24 32.78 39.62 19.70
N SER A 25 32.26 40.72 20.24
CA SER A 25 31.62 41.81 19.50
C SER A 25 32.72 42.71 18.95
N GLU A 26 33.14 42.48 17.72
CA GLU A 26 33.99 43.41 16.98
C GLU A 26 33.79 43.18 15.49
N MET A 27 32.91 43.97 14.87
CA MET A 27 32.91 44.37 13.44
C MET A 27 31.68 45.27 13.19
N ALA A 28 31.66 46.42 13.87
CA ALA A 28 31.09 47.62 13.28
C ALA A 28 32.18 48.23 12.38
N LEU A 29 31.79 48.86 11.27
CA LEU A 29 32.62 49.45 10.21
C LEU A 29 32.88 48.54 9.01
N THR A 30 31.89 48.41 8.14
CA THR A 30 32.08 48.50 6.67
C THR A 30 30.74 48.72 5.95
N GLU A 31 29.94 49.67 6.43
CA GLU A 31 29.02 50.38 5.54
C GLU A 31 29.82 51.50 4.86
N SER A 32 29.80 51.54 3.52
CA SER A 32 30.27 52.63 2.62
C SER A 32 31.40 52.24 1.65
N ARG A 33 31.05 51.56 0.56
CA ARG A 33 31.70 51.53 -0.79
C ARG A 33 30.98 50.40 -1.55
N LYS A 34 30.33 50.57 -2.70
CA LYS A 34 30.63 51.41 -3.86
C LYS A 34 29.36 51.44 -4.73
N ARG A 35 28.58 52.53 -4.67
CA ARG A 35 27.67 52.92 -5.75
C ARG A 35 28.55 53.38 -6.91
N ALA A 36 28.87 52.47 -7.84
CA ALA A 36 29.33 52.76 -9.21
C ALA A 36 29.94 51.48 -9.77
N SER A 37 29.15 50.66 -10.46
CA SER A 37 29.66 49.92 -11.61
C SER A 37 28.51 49.42 -12.48
N GLN A 38 28.56 49.90 -13.72
CA GLN A 38 28.06 49.23 -14.91
C GLN A 38 26.55 49.10 -15.06
N ARG A 39 26.00 50.07 -15.82
CA ARG A 39 25.20 49.77 -17.01
C ARG A 39 25.97 48.76 -17.87
N THR A 40 25.97 47.50 -17.47
CA THR A 40 26.36 46.41 -18.35
C THR A 40 25.27 46.37 -19.40
N SER A 41 25.60 46.77 -20.62
CA SER A 41 24.83 46.44 -21.82
C SER A 41 24.28 45.03 -21.64
N GLN A 42 22.96 44.91 -21.56
CA GLN A 42 22.24 43.64 -21.54
C GLN A 42 22.60 42.94 -22.85
N SER A 43 23.75 42.25 -22.89
CA SER A 43 23.97 41.22 -23.88
C SER A 43 22.87 40.22 -23.60
N GLU A 44 21.86 40.19 -24.46
CA GLU A 44 20.86 39.12 -24.46
C GLU A 44 21.65 37.82 -24.40
N ILE A 45 21.67 37.18 -23.22
CA ILE A 45 22.26 35.87 -23.07
C ILE A 45 21.42 35.00 -23.97
N MET A 46 21.96 34.66 -25.14
CA MET A 46 21.28 33.77 -26.08
C MET A 46 21.10 32.43 -25.38
N LEU A 47 19.90 32.23 -24.82
CA LEU A 47 19.53 30.98 -24.18
C LEU A 47 19.53 29.89 -25.25
N CYS A 48 20.14 28.75 -24.92
CA CYS A 48 20.05 27.55 -25.73
C CYS A 48 18.58 27.27 -26.11
N PRO A 49 18.27 26.98 -27.38
CA PRO A 49 16.89 26.71 -27.83
C PRO A 49 16.16 25.66 -26.99
N LEU A 50 16.87 24.61 -26.54
CA LEU A 50 16.32 23.59 -25.65
C LEU A 50 15.83 24.18 -24.32
N ILE A 51 16.59 25.10 -23.71
CA ILE A 51 16.18 25.74 -22.46
C ILE A 51 14.90 26.55 -22.68
N ARG A 52 14.78 27.26 -23.81
CA ARG A 52 13.56 28.02 -24.16
C ARG A 52 12.35 27.10 -24.32
N ILE A 53 12.54 25.91 -24.90
CA ILE A 53 11.48 24.89 -25.02
C ILE A 53 11.08 24.37 -23.63
N LEU A 54 12.04 23.98 -22.79
CA LEU A 54 11.76 23.44 -21.46
C LEU A 54 11.16 24.48 -20.50
N GLN A 55 11.42 25.77 -20.71
CA GLN A 55 10.77 26.86 -19.97
C GLN A 55 9.28 27.01 -20.29
N GLN A 56 8.81 26.48 -21.43
CA GLN A 56 7.40 26.47 -21.78
C GLN A 56 6.75 25.21 -21.19
N TYR A 57 6.03 25.38 -20.07
CA TYR A 57 5.46 24.25 -19.31
C TYR A 57 4.64 23.28 -20.17
N GLY A 58 3.86 23.77 -21.14
CA GLY A 58 3.08 22.91 -22.05
C GLY A 58 3.95 21.97 -22.89
N LEU A 59 5.05 22.49 -23.45
CA LEU A 59 6.01 21.68 -24.21
C LEU A 59 6.78 20.73 -23.28
N LEU A 60 7.22 21.22 -22.12
CA LEU A 60 7.88 20.39 -21.11
C LEU A 60 6.99 19.22 -20.67
N ALA A 61 5.72 19.47 -20.39
CA ALA A 61 4.76 18.43 -19.99
C ALA A 61 4.54 17.41 -21.11
N SER A 62 4.48 17.86 -22.37
CA SER A 62 4.38 16.97 -23.53
C SER A 62 5.65 16.16 -23.78
N ILE A 63 6.84 16.69 -23.48
CA ILE A 63 8.09 15.91 -23.54
C ILE A 63 8.11 14.90 -22.40
N ALA A 64 7.77 15.34 -21.19
CA ALA A 64 7.77 14.53 -19.98
C ALA A 64 6.84 13.31 -20.08
N SER A 65 5.72 13.38 -20.80
CA SER A 65 4.83 12.22 -20.98
C SER A 65 5.48 11.01 -21.64
N TRP A 66 6.56 11.23 -22.40
CA TRP A 66 7.35 10.19 -23.05
C TRP A 66 8.62 9.79 -22.27
N LEU A 67 8.83 10.37 -21.08
CA LEU A 67 9.98 10.10 -20.24
C LEU A 67 9.60 9.21 -19.05
N PHE A 68 10.56 8.44 -18.58
CA PHE A 68 10.51 7.83 -17.26
C PHE A 68 11.09 8.78 -16.19
N PRO A 69 10.82 8.53 -14.89
CA PRO A 69 11.39 9.32 -13.81
C PRO A 69 12.92 9.42 -13.85
N GLU A 70 13.58 8.33 -14.23
CA GLU A 70 15.04 8.26 -14.38
C GLU A 70 15.54 9.18 -15.51
N ASP A 71 14.80 9.27 -16.62
CA ASP A 71 15.14 10.15 -17.74
C ASP A 71 14.93 11.62 -17.39
N LEU A 72 13.84 11.95 -16.69
CA LEU A 72 13.58 13.31 -16.21
C LEU A 72 14.68 13.76 -15.23
N LEU A 73 15.11 12.86 -14.34
CA LEU A 73 16.23 13.13 -13.43
C LEU A 73 17.53 13.33 -14.22
N ALA A 74 17.86 12.44 -15.15
CA ALA A 74 19.04 12.58 -15.99
C ALA A 74 19.05 13.93 -16.74
N LEU A 75 17.91 14.31 -17.34
CA LEU A 75 17.72 15.60 -17.99
C LEU A 75 17.96 16.77 -17.01
N ALA A 76 17.36 16.72 -15.81
CA ALA A 76 17.55 17.76 -14.79
C ALA A 76 19.01 17.89 -14.33
N LEU A 77 19.77 16.79 -14.30
CA LEU A 77 21.17 16.77 -13.88
C LEU A 77 22.14 17.30 -14.96
N THR A 78 21.72 17.45 -16.21
CA THR A 78 22.60 17.92 -17.30
C THR A 78 23.10 19.35 -17.10
N SER A 79 22.29 20.25 -16.53
CA SER A 79 22.69 21.63 -16.22
C SER A 79 21.77 22.32 -15.22
N LYS A 80 22.30 23.33 -14.52
CA LYS A 80 21.51 24.17 -13.60
C LYS A 80 20.35 24.88 -14.31
N ALA A 81 20.55 25.32 -15.55
CA ALA A 81 19.50 26.02 -16.31
C ALA A 81 18.33 25.09 -16.68
N ILE A 82 18.63 23.84 -17.05
CA ILE A 82 17.60 22.82 -17.32
C ILE A 82 16.90 22.42 -16.02
N HIS A 83 17.64 22.21 -14.92
CA HIS A 83 17.04 21.98 -13.61
C HIS A 83 16.05 23.10 -13.23
N GLN A 84 16.44 24.36 -13.40
CA GLN A 84 15.59 25.52 -13.13
C GLN A 84 14.38 25.60 -14.08
N ALA A 85 14.52 25.17 -15.33
CA ALA A 85 13.42 25.10 -16.28
C ALA A 85 12.40 23.99 -15.91
N ILE A 86 12.88 22.85 -15.41
CA ILE A 86 12.03 21.72 -14.98
C ILE A 86 11.34 22.01 -13.65
N SER A 87 12.05 22.63 -12.70
CA SER A 87 11.54 22.93 -11.37
C SER A 87 11.64 24.42 -11.02
N PRO A 88 10.94 25.31 -11.75
CA PRO A 88 11.02 26.75 -11.52
C PRO A 88 10.38 27.19 -10.20
N ARG A 89 9.45 26.39 -9.66
CA ARG A 89 8.73 26.65 -8.40
C ARG A 89 8.59 25.36 -7.59
N PRO A 90 8.47 25.46 -6.25
CA PRO A 90 7.96 24.36 -5.43
C PRO A 90 6.67 23.81 -6.05
N CYS A 91 6.51 22.47 -6.07
CA CYS A 91 5.41 21.72 -6.70
C CYS A 91 5.46 21.56 -8.24
N SER A 92 6.30 22.27 -8.99
CA SER A 92 6.37 22.08 -10.46
C SER A 92 6.80 20.66 -10.83
N LEU A 93 7.77 20.12 -10.08
CA LEU A 93 8.24 18.76 -10.25
C LEU A 93 7.14 17.74 -9.96
N GLU A 94 6.35 17.91 -8.90
CA GLU A 94 5.25 16.99 -8.57
C GLU A 94 4.22 16.90 -9.70
N ASN A 95 3.86 18.04 -10.29
CA ASN A 95 2.95 18.08 -11.43
C ASN A 95 3.54 17.37 -12.66
N LEU A 96 4.85 17.47 -12.89
CA LEU A 96 5.53 16.77 -13.98
C LEU A 96 5.64 15.26 -13.72
N LEU A 97 5.95 14.85 -12.49
CA LEU A 97 6.04 13.44 -12.10
C LEU A 97 4.72 12.69 -12.37
N GLY A 98 3.59 13.38 -12.17
CA GLY A 98 2.26 12.85 -12.48
C GLY A 98 1.88 12.87 -13.97
N LYS A 99 2.78 13.33 -14.85
CA LYS A 99 2.64 13.30 -16.30
C LYS A 99 3.57 12.29 -16.97
N LEU A 100 4.59 11.81 -16.25
CA LEU A 100 5.53 10.81 -16.77
C LEU A 100 4.82 9.49 -17.13
N SER A 101 5.48 8.68 -17.95
CA SER A 101 5.07 7.30 -18.16
C SER A 101 5.37 6.43 -16.94
N CYS A 102 4.51 5.43 -16.69
CA CYS A 102 4.74 4.46 -15.62
C CYS A 102 6.02 3.65 -15.91
N PRO A 103 6.99 3.59 -14.98
CA PRO A 103 8.31 2.98 -15.24
C PRO A 103 8.33 1.44 -15.15
N GLY A 104 7.18 0.79 -14.98
CA GLY A 104 7.09 -0.68 -14.89
C GLY A 104 7.69 -1.30 -13.62
N LYS A 105 8.09 -0.49 -12.63
CA LYS A 105 8.74 -0.98 -11.39
C LYS A 105 7.86 -1.92 -10.56
N GLY A 106 6.54 -1.75 -10.61
CA GLY A 106 5.62 -2.64 -9.90
C GLY A 106 5.69 -4.07 -10.42
N ILE A 107 5.79 -4.26 -11.74
CA ILE A 107 5.97 -5.58 -12.34
C ILE A 107 7.28 -6.23 -11.90
N GLN A 108 8.38 -5.47 -11.90
CA GLN A 108 9.69 -5.95 -11.46
C GLN A 108 9.66 -6.41 -9.99
N ILE A 109 8.95 -5.67 -9.12
CA ILE A 109 8.76 -6.04 -7.71
C ILE A 109 7.96 -7.33 -7.61
N ARG A 110 6.83 -7.45 -8.33
CA ARG A 110 6.00 -8.67 -8.35
C ARG A 110 6.80 -9.90 -8.78
N GLN A 111 7.53 -9.82 -9.89
CA GLN A 111 8.39 -10.92 -10.39
C GLN A 111 9.45 -11.37 -9.39
N LYS A 112 9.92 -10.47 -8.50
CA LYS A 112 10.88 -10.79 -7.45
C LYS A 112 10.24 -11.53 -6.26
N HIS A 113 9.00 -11.17 -5.90
CA HIS A 113 8.33 -11.68 -4.70
C HIS A 113 7.44 -12.89 -4.98
N HIS A 114 6.68 -12.85 -6.07
CA HIS A 114 5.69 -13.86 -6.44
C HIS A 114 6.36 -15.10 -7.03
N LYS A 115 6.07 -16.27 -6.45
CA LYS A 115 6.61 -17.56 -6.91
C LYS A 115 5.47 -18.43 -7.43
N LYS A 116 5.53 -18.75 -8.71
CA LYS A 116 4.59 -19.65 -9.37
C LYS A 116 4.71 -21.06 -8.76
N SER A 117 3.56 -21.67 -8.51
CA SER A 117 3.45 -23.04 -8.03
C SER A 117 3.90 -24.03 -9.09
N MET A 118 4.08 -25.29 -8.70
CA MET A 118 4.34 -26.37 -9.65
C MET A 118 3.19 -26.57 -10.65
N PHE A 119 1.96 -26.24 -10.27
CA PHE A 119 0.76 -26.40 -11.11
C PHE A 119 0.78 -25.42 -12.29
N PHE A 120 1.28 -24.20 -12.10
CA PHE A 120 1.48 -23.25 -13.21
C PHE A 120 2.25 -23.87 -14.38
N TYR A 121 3.30 -24.65 -14.07
CA TYR A 121 4.14 -25.29 -15.08
C TYR A 121 3.57 -26.61 -15.61
N ALA A 122 2.64 -27.22 -14.88
CA ALA A 122 2.04 -28.51 -15.26
C ALA A 122 0.85 -28.37 -16.21
N TYR A 123 0.17 -27.22 -16.20
CA TYR A 123 -1.12 -27.02 -16.87
C TYR A 123 -1.12 -25.93 -17.97
N ASP A 124 0.03 -25.67 -18.60
CA ASP A 124 0.16 -24.68 -19.68
C ASP A 124 -0.43 -23.28 -19.33
N CYS A 125 -0.31 -22.89 -18.05
CA CYS A 125 -0.84 -21.61 -17.59
C CYS A 125 -0.13 -20.44 -18.27
N SER A 126 -0.92 -19.42 -18.61
CA SER A 126 -0.42 -18.15 -19.16
C SER A 126 -0.36 -17.08 -18.07
N GLU A 127 0.76 -16.36 -18.01
CA GLU A 127 0.93 -15.20 -17.12
C GLU A 127 0.64 -13.91 -17.88
N TYR A 128 -0.17 -13.03 -17.28
CA TYR A 128 -0.59 -11.76 -17.85
C TYR A 128 -0.17 -10.60 -16.95
N VAL A 129 1.15 -10.43 -16.80
CA VAL A 129 1.76 -9.40 -15.95
C VAL A 129 2.56 -8.44 -16.82
N GLN A 130 1.94 -7.33 -17.21
CA GLN A 130 2.58 -6.31 -18.05
C GLN A 130 2.29 -4.91 -17.51
N CYS A 131 3.27 -4.01 -17.65
CA CYS A 131 3.05 -2.60 -17.32
C CYS A 131 2.06 -1.98 -18.31
N GLY A 132 1.02 -1.34 -17.81
CA GLY A 132 0.02 -0.64 -18.62
C GLY A 132 0.53 0.58 -19.38
N SER A 133 1.79 1.01 -19.21
CA SER A 133 2.34 2.15 -19.98
C SER A 133 2.39 1.93 -21.49
N THR A 134 2.26 0.68 -21.95
CA THR A 134 2.18 0.35 -23.38
C THR A 134 0.75 0.26 -23.91
N SER A 135 -0.26 0.47 -23.06
CA SER A 135 -1.67 0.33 -23.40
C SER A 135 -2.47 1.54 -22.91
N ASP A 136 -3.18 2.20 -23.83
CA ASP A 136 -4.04 3.34 -23.49
C ASP A 136 -5.29 2.95 -22.70
N ILE A 137 -5.55 1.64 -22.54
CA ILE A 137 -6.73 1.11 -21.85
C ILE A 137 -6.48 1.04 -20.32
N VAL A 138 -5.22 0.88 -19.90
CA VAL A 138 -4.90 0.68 -18.48
C VAL A 138 -4.88 2.01 -17.75
N GLU A 139 -5.76 2.14 -16.76
CA GLU A 139 -5.82 3.34 -15.94
C GLU A 139 -4.47 3.64 -15.28
N SER A 140 -4.06 4.90 -15.33
CA SER A 140 -2.84 5.40 -14.71
C SER A 140 -3.11 6.67 -13.92
N ARG A 141 -2.62 6.72 -12.67
CA ARG A 141 -2.72 7.90 -11.81
C ARG A 141 -1.40 8.17 -11.07
N PRO A 142 -1.15 9.41 -10.62
CA PRO A 142 0.01 9.71 -9.78
C PRO A 142 -0.04 8.97 -8.45
N CYS A 143 1.09 8.38 -8.03
CA CYS A 143 1.21 7.74 -6.73
C CYS A 143 0.95 8.75 -5.60
N VAL A 144 0.15 8.40 -4.59
CA VAL A 144 -0.19 9.32 -3.48
C VAL A 144 1.04 9.79 -2.71
N SER A 145 2.09 8.95 -2.62
CA SER A 145 3.32 9.21 -1.88
C SER A 145 4.38 9.89 -2.75
N CYS A 146 4.90 9.23 -3.78
CA CYS A 146 6.01 9.76 -4.58
C CYS A 146 5.60 10.60 -5.79
N LYS A 147 4.29 10.75 -6.07
CA LYS A 147 3.71 11.51 -7.20
C LYS A 147 4.04 11.01 -8.60
N VAL A 148 4.88 9.99 -8.74
CA VAL A 148 5.16 9.34 -10.04
C VAL A 148 3.91 8.65 -10.57
N THR A 149 3.57 8.88 -11.84
CA THR A 149 2.51 8.15 -12.54
C THR A 149 2.72 6.65 -12.44
N THR A 150 1.69 5.94 -11.99
CA THR A 150 1.71 4.49 -11.82
C THR A 150 0.46 3.93 -12.50
N CYS A 151 0.60 2.95 -13.39
CA CYS A 151 -0.53 2.25 -14.00
C CYS A 151 -1.16 1.27 -12.99
N ASN A 152 -2.40 0.83 -13.26
CA ASN A 152 -3.12 -0.11 -12.41
C ASN A 152 -2.30 -1.38 -12.15
N GLU A 153 -1.65 -1.92 -13.18
CA GLU A 153 -0.80 -3.12 -13.05
C GLU A 153 0.45 -2.95 -12.15
N CYS A 154 0.89 -1.72 -11.89
CA CYS A 154 2.09 -1.39 -11.11
C CYS A 154 1.80 -0.82 -9.71
N ARG A 155 0.54 -0.59 -9.35
CA ARG A 155 0.15 -0.20 -7.98
C ARG A 155 -0.05 -1.43 -7.10
N ILE A 156 -0.15 -1.20 -5.80
CA ILE A 156 -0.51 -2.24 -4.85
C ILE A 156 -1.97 -2.69 -5.10
N HIS A 157 -2.18 -4.00 -5.07
CA HIS A 157 -3.47 -4.67 -5.02
C HIS A 157 -3.47 -5.63 -3.84
N CYS A 158 -4.65 -5.91 -3.28
CA CYS A 158 -4.82 -6.92 -2.26
C CYS A 158 -4.74 -8.32 -2.86
N VAL A 159 -5.31 -8.50 -4.05
CA VAL A 159 -5.30 -9.76 -4.79
C VAL A 159 -4.88 -9.50 -6.24
N TYR A 160 -3.73 -10.03 -6.60
CA TYR A 160 -3.23 -10.02 -7.97
C TYR A 160 -3.67 -11.28 -8.69
N GLN A 161 -4.73 -11.22 -9.47
CA GLN A 161 -4.99 -12.26 -10.48
C GLN A 161 -4.03 -12.09 -11.66
N SER A 162 -3.01 -12.94 -11.76
CA SER A 162 -1.96 -12.82 -12.78
C SER A 162 -1.88 -13.99 -13.74
N ASN A 163 -2.48 -15.12 -13.38
CA ASN A 163 -2.33 -16.38 -14.11
C ASN A 163 -3.71 -16.85 -14.57
N TYR A 164 -3.74 -17.48 -15.74
CA TYR A 164 -4.95 -18.04 -16.31
C TYR A 164 -4.63 -19.34 -17.05
N GLU A 165 -5.52 -20.30 -16.88
CA GLU A 165 -5.55 -21.59 -17.55
C GLU A 165 -6.78 -21.63 -18.44
N ALA A 166 -6.61 -22.02 -19.70
CA ALA A 166 -7.76 -22.23 -20.57
C ALA A 166 -8.47 -23.52 -20.16
N PRO A 167 -9.81 -23.58 -20.20
CA PRO A 167 -10.53 -24.81 -19.90
C PRO A 167 -10.11 -25.89 -20.88
N SER A 168 -9.97 -27.13 -20.38
CA SER A 168 -9.53 -28.26 -21.21
C SER A 168 -10.69 -28.81 -22.04
N ASP A 169 -11.91 -28.76 -21.47
CA ASP A 169 -13.16 -29.15 -22.09
C ASP A 169 -14.17 -27.98 -22.22
N LEU A 170 -15.20 -28.15 -23.04
CA LEU A 170 -16.18 -27.09 -23.33
C LEU A 170 -17.15 -26.80 -22.17
N ASP A 171 -17.30 -27.75 -21.25
CA ASP A 171 -18.12 -27.65 -20.05
C ASP A 171 -17.34 -27.21 -18.81
N GLU A 172 -16.02 -27.06 -18.92
CA GLU A 172 -15.16 -26.55 -17.86
C GLU A 172 -15.10 -25.01 -17.86
N LEU A 173 -14.94 -24.44 -16.67
CA LEU A 173 -14.65 -23.02 -16.50
C LEU A 173 -13.12 -22.79 -16.55
N PRO A 174 -12.66 -21.62 -17.02
CA PRO A 174 -11.24 -21.27 -16.96
C PRO A 174 -10.76 -21.17 -15.50
N SER A 175 -9.59 -21.72 -15.20
CA SER A 175 -8.94 -21.53 -13.90
C SER A 175 -8.20 -20.18 -13.86
N PHE A 176 -8.29 -19.51 -12.72
CA PHE A 176 -7.51 -18.31 -12.44
C PHE A 176 -6.70 -18.50 -11.17
N SER A 177 -5.52 -17.91 -11.14
CA SER A 177 -4.67 -17.91 -9.95
C SER A 177 -3.82 -16.65 -9.87
N GLY A 178 -3.20 -16.47 -8.72
CA GLY A 178 -2.60 -15.20 -8.40
C GLY A 178 -1.91 -15.16 -7.05
N PHE A 179 -1.79 -13.95 -6.50
CA PHE A 179 -1.05 -13.71 -5.27
C PHE A 179 -1.78 -12.72 -4.37
N VAL A 180 -1.73 -12.95 -3.07
CA VAL A 180 -2.21 -11.99 -2.07
C VAL A 180 -1.08 -11.00 -1.75
N LEU A 181 -1.29 -9.71 -2.04
CA LEU A 181 -0.32 -8.64 -1.82
C LEU A 181 1.06 -9.02 -2.41
N LEU A 182 2.14 -8.96 -1.62
CA LEU A 182 3.48 -9.40 -2.02
C LEU A 182 3.88 -10.75 -1.39
N THR A 183 2.92 -11.54 -0.92
CA THR A 183 3.18 -12.89 -0.40
C THR A 183 3.65 -13.79 -1.55
N PRO A 184 4.67 -14.64 -1.34
CA PRO A 184 5.27 -15.42 -2.44
C PRO A 184 4.41 -16.58 -2.93
N ARG A 185 3.39 -17.01 -2.17
CA ARG A 185 2.62 -18.23 -2.43
C ARG A 185 1.48 -17.93 -3.41
N GLU A 186 1.38 -18.74 -4.45
CA GLU A 186 0.29 -18.67 -5.42
C GLU A 186 -1.00 -19.24 -4.83
N VAL A 187 -2.10 -18.53 -5.05
CA VAL A 187 -3.45 -18.91 -4.61
C VAL A 187 -4.38 -19.10 -5.81
N PRO A 188 -5.26 -20.11 -5.80
CA PRO A 188 -6.38 -20.18 -6.72
C PRO A 188 -7.33 -19.00 -6.48
N ILE A 189 -7.89 -18.48 -7.56
CA ILE A 189 -8.91 -17.42 -7.54
C ILE A 189 -10.11 -17.92 -8.31
N LEU A 190 -11.19 -18.21 -7.60
CA LEU A 190 -12.42 -18.69 -8.20
C LEU A 190 -13.24 -17.50 -8.71
N SER A 191 -13.65 -17.53 -9.96
CA SER A 191 -14.63 -16.57 -10.47
C SER A 191 -16.00 -16.83 -9.82
N PRO A 192 -16.92 -15.84 -9.81
CA PRO A 192 -18.28 -16.05 -9.30
C PRO A 192 -19.02 -17.24 -9.93
N GLN A 193 -18.71 -17.59 -11.17
CA GLN A 193 -19.33 -18.72 -11.87
C GLN A 193 -18.93 -20.10 -11.31
N HIS A 194 -17.79 -20.20 -10.62
CA HIS A 194 -17.35 -21.46 -10.01
C HIS A 194 -18.18 -21.83 -8.77
N LEU A 195 -18.76 -20.84 -8.08
CA LEU A 195 -19.58 -21.05 -6.91
C LEU A 195 -21.06 -20.93 -7.30
N ALA A 196 -21.62 -22.04 -7.80
CA ALA A 196 -22.99 -22.17 -8.31
C ALA A 196 -24.12 -21.68 -7.36
N ALA A 197 -23.77 -21.31 -6.13
CA ALA A 197 -24.67 -20.75 -5.12
C ALA A 197 -24.99 -19.25 -5.30
N PHE A 198 -24.24 -18.52 -6.13
CA PHE A 198 -24.61 -17.14 -6.47
C PHE A 198 -25.66 -17.18 -7.59
N ASP A 199 -26.90 -16.80 -7.25
CA ASP A 199 -28.04 -16.76 -8.17
C ASP A 199 -27.60 -16.28 -9.56
N SER A 200 -27.90 -17.07 -10.58
CA SER A 200 -27.54 -16.87 -11.99
C SER A 200 -27.99 -15.53 -12.59
N GLN A 201 -28.77 -14.74 -11.86
CA GLN A 201 -29.18 -13.39 -12.23
C GLN A 201 -28.23 -12.28 -11.72
N SER A 202 -27.35 -12.58 -10.77
CA SER A 202 -26.45 -11.61 -10.13
C SER A 202 -25.00 -11.70 -10.61
N SER A 203 -24.63 -12.79 -11.29
CA SER A 203 -23.29 -12.93 -11.85
C SER A 203 -23.19 -12.10 -13.13
N GLY A 204 -22.29 -11.11 -13.10
CA GLY A 204 -21.93 -10.33 -14.30
C GLY A 204 -21.39 -11.23 -15.42
N PRO A 205 -20.87 -10.63 -16.52
CA PRO A 205 -20.32 -11.42 -17.62
C PRO A 205 -19.25 -12.41 -17.11
N PRO A 206 -19.16 -13.61 -17.70
CA PRO A 206 -18.17 -14.59 -17.31
C PRO A 206 -16.77 -14.02 -17.45
N TRP A 207 -15.89 -14.36 -16.51
CA TRP A 207 -14.50 -13.96 -16.59
C TRP A 207 -13.87 -14.59 -17.84
N GLN A 208 -13.26 -13.74 -18.66
CA GLN A 208 -12.60 -14.13 -19.90
C GLN A 208 -11.08 -14.08 -19.75
N ASN A 209 -10.38 -14.70 -20.71
CA ASN A 209 -8.94 -14.60 -20.83
C ASN A 209 -8.49 -13.12 -20.85
N PRO A 210 -7.64 -12.68 -19.89
CA PRO A 210 -7.19 -11.28 -19.80
C PRO A 210 -6.44 -10.76 -21.05
N SER A 211 -5.82 -11.63 -21.85
CA SER A 211 -5.16 -11.21 -23.11
C SER A 211 -6.09 -10.92 -24.27
N LYS A 212 -7.32 -11.43 -24.22
CA LYS A 212 -8.31 -11.29 -25.30
C LYS A 212 -9.44 -10.32 -24.92
N GLY A 213 -9.69 -10.18 -23.61
CA GLY A 213 -10.78 -9.37 -23.09
C GLY A 213 -10.41 -7.91 -22.88
N LEU A 214 -11.41 -7.03 -22.95
CA LEU A 214 -11.31 -5.63 -22.53
C LEU A 214 -11.46 -5.43 -21.01
N ASN A 215 -11.91 -6.46 -20.30
CA ASN A 215 -12.38 -6.37 -18.91
C ASN A 215 -11.44 -6.99 -17.87
N GLY A 216 -10.30 -7.57 -18.31
CA GLY A 216 -9.30 -8.18 -17.42
C GLY A 216 -8.02 -7.34 -17.32
N PRO A 217 -7.16 -7.58 -16.33
CA PRO A 217 -7.28 -8.59 -15.27
C PRO A 217 -8.30 -8.22 -14.17
N TYR A 218 -8.90 -9.23 -13.51
CA TYR A 218 -9.89 -9.04 -12.43
C TYR A 218 -9.24 -8.97 -11.04
N HIS A 219 -8.23 -8.09 -10.90
CA HIS A 219 -7.62 -7.85 -9.59
C HIS A 219 -8.67 -7.48 -8.54
N ASP A 220 -8.44 -7.91 -7.30
CA ASP A 220 -9.29 -7.63 -6.15
C ASP A 220 -10.77 -8.07 -6.30
N GLN A 221 -11.02 -9.12 -7.08
CA GLN A 221 -12.36 -9.69 -7.31
C GLN A 221 -12.35 -11.22 -7.14
N GLY A 222 -13.55 -11.82 -7.07
CA GLY A 222 -13.74 -13.27 -6.98
C GLY A 222 -13.59 -13.81 -5.56
N PHE A 223 -13.21 -15.08 -5.46
CA PHE A 223 -13.00 -15.79 -4.20
C PHE A 223 -11.58 -16.34 -4.17
N ILE A 224 -10.89 -16.20 -3.04
CA ILE A 224 -9.56 -16.79 -2.88
C ILE A 224 -9.73 -18.15 -2.21
N ASP A 225 -8.96 -19.13 -2.68
CA ASP A 225 -8.88 -20.45 -2.08
C ASP A 225 -7.52 -20.68 -1.40
N VAL A 226 -7.34 -21.85 -0.81
CA VAL A 226 -6.12 -22.27 -0.12
C VAL A 226 -4.92 -22.19 -1.08
N PRO A 227 -3.78 -21.61 -0.66
CA PRO A 227 -2.57 -21.61 -1.47
C PRO A 227 -2.19 -23.02 -1.96
N PHE A 228 -1.75 -23.14 -3.21
CA PHE A 228 -1.49 -24.44 -3.86
C PHE A 228 -0.48 -25.33 -3.12
N ASP A 229 0.44 -24.72 -2.38
CA ASP A 229 1.49 -25.40 -1.63
C ASP A 229 1.15 -25.59 -0.15
N ASP A 230 -0.09 -25.29 0.27
CA ASP A 230 -0.60 -25.55 1.61
C ASP A 230 -1.44 -26.83 1.64
N ASN A 231 -1.21 -27.67 2.66
CA ASN A 231 -1.90 -28.95 2.82
C ASN A 231 -3.07 -28.86 3.81
N THR A 232 -3.35 -27.66 4.32
CA THR A 232 -4.46 -27.42 5.25
C THR A 232 -5.74 -27.08 4.50
N PHE A 233 -6.89 -27.42 5.08
CA PHE A 233 -8.18 -27.09 4.50
C PHE A 233 -8.66 -25.72 5.00
N GLY A 234 -9.29 -24.95 4.11
CA GLY A 234 -10.06 -23.76 4.42
C GLY A 234 -11.10 -23.54 3.31
N PRO A 235 -12.31 -23.05 3.64
CA PRO A 235 -13.30 -22.71 2.62
C PRO A 235 -12.82 -21.49 1.80
N PRO A 236 -13.22 -21.38 0.52
CA PRO A 236 -12.96 -20.17 -0.27
C PRO A 236 -13.59 -18.93 0.37
N GLU A 237 -12.88 -17.81 0.29
CA GLU A 237 -13.27 -16.54 0.94
C GLU A 237 -13.56 -15.46 -0.09
N PHE A 238 -14.65 -14.71 0.09
CA PHE A 238 -15.05 -13.68 -0.85
C PHE A 238 -14.17 -12.42 -0.72
N VAL A 239 -13.53 -12.01 -1.82
CA VAL A 239 -12.56 -10.91 -1.80
C VAL A 239 -13.21 -9.58 -1.39
N GLU A 240 -14.43 -9.31 -1.84
CA GLU A 240 -15.14 -8.06 -1.52
C GLU A 240 -15.38 -7.91 -0.01
N ASP A 241 -15.74 -9.00 0.67
CA ASP A 241 -15.97 -9.00 2.13
C ASP A 241 -14.65 -8.77 2.89
N ILE A 242 -13.58 -9.45 2.48
CA ILE A 242 -12.23 -9.24 3.04
C ILE A 242 -11.81 -7.76 2.89
N LEU A 243 -12.04 -7.18 1.72
CA LEU A 243 -11.64 -5.80 1.41
C LEU A 243 -12.38 -4.75 2.24
N ASN A 244 -13.65 -5.00 2.54
CA ASN A 244 -14.53 -4.07 3.22
C ASN A 244 -14.60 -4.26 4.74
N LEU A 245 -14.06 -5.36 5.26
CA LEU A 245 -14.06 -5.64 6.70
C LEU A 245 -13.48 -4.45 7.51
N ASP A 246 -14.21 -4.01 8.53
CA ASP A 246 -13.71 -3.02 9.49
C ASP A 246 -12.69 -3.66 10.43
N LEU A 247 -11.42 -3.44 10.14
CA LEU A 247 -10.27 -3.98 10.86
C LEU A 247 -10.07 -3.38 12.25
N GLY A 248 -10.83 -2.32 12.59
CA GLY A 248 -10.88 -1.80 13.94
C GLY A 248 -11.87 -2.55 14.83
N GLN A 249 -12.88 -3.21 14.26
CA GLN A 249 -13.89 -3.95 15.02
C GLN A 249 -13.71 -5.47 14.90
N HIS A 250 -13.10 -5.94 13.82
CA HIS A 250 -12.98 -7.36 13.50
C HIS A 250 -11.53 -7.74 13.21
N SER A 251 -11.20 -9.01 13.49
CA SER A 251 -9.96 -9.64 13.06
C SER A 251 -10.24 -10.66 11.96
N LEU A 252 -9.38 -10.70 10.94
CA LEU A 252 -9.42 -11.72 9.88
C LEU A 252 -9.04 -13.12 10.38
N GLY A 253 -8.64 -13.26 11.64
CA GLY A 253 -8.19 -14.53 12.22
C GLY A 253 -9.29 -15.36 12.87
N VAL A 254 -10.51 -14.82 13.02
CA VAL A 254 -11.61 -15.52 13.69
C VAL A 254 -12.16 -16.61 12.77
N SER A 255 -11.81 -17.86 13.04
CA SER A 255 -12.42 -19.00 12.35
C SER A 255 -13.84 -19.22 12.86
N ILE A 256 -14.79 -19.39 11.94
CA ILE A 256 -16.19 -19.70 12.26
C ILE A 256 -16.35 -21.19 12.61
N SER A 257 -15.38 -22.04 12.23
CA SER A 257 -15.44 -23.50 12.41
C SER A 257 -14.24 -24.02 13.19
N SER A 258 -14.49 -24.89 14.18
CA SER A 258 -13.46 -25.55 14.99
C SER A 258 -12.50 -26.42 14.18
N ASN A 259 -12.87 -26.81 12.96
CA ASN A 259 -12.09 -27.71 12.11
C ASN A 259 -11.13 -26.98 11.16
N VAL A 260 -11.15 -25.65 11.14
CA VAL A 260 -10.27 -24.82 10.31
C VAL A 260 -9.27 -24.11 11.23
N PRO A 261 -7.95 -24.17 10.94
CA PRO A 261 -6.96 -23.50 11.78
C PRO A 261 -7.19 -21.98 11.79
N ALA A 262 -6.81 -21.30 12.87
CA ALA A 262 -6.92 -19.86 13.02
C ALA A 262 -5.52 -19.19 12.92
N PRO A 263 -5.31 -18.23 11.99
CA PRO A 263 -6.22 -17.82 10.91
C PRO A 263 -6.40 -18.93 9.86
N SER A 264 -7.52 -18.90 9.13
CA SER A 264 -7.74 -19.77 7.96
C SER A 264 -6.56 -19.69 7.00
N PRO A 265 -6.12 -20.80 6.36
CA PRO A 265 -4.99 -20.76 5.42
C PRO A 265 -5.22 -19.79 4.26
N VAL A 266 -6.48 -19.59 3.87
CA VAL A 266 -6.91 -18.61 2.85
C VAL A 266 -6.64 -17.18 3.32
N LEU A 267 -6.93 -16.89 4.59
CA LEU A 267 -6.81 -15.54 5.17
C LEU A 267 -5.43 -15.24 5.78
N LYS A 268 -4.55 -16.25 5.89
CA LYS A 268 -3.27 -16.16 6.59
C LYS A 268 -2.40 -14.97 6.13
N ALA A 269 -2.32 -14.74 4.82
CA ALA A 269 -1.53 -13.63 4.27
C ALA A 269 -2.11 -12.27 4.64
N PHE A 270 -3.44 -12.10 4.55
CA PHE A 270 -4.09 -10.86 4.97
C PHE A 270 -3.97 -10.64 6.46
N HIS A 271 -4.25 -11.67 7.26
CA HIS A 271 -4.13 -11.63 8.72
C HIS A 271 -2.74 -11.19 9.16
N GLN A 272 -1.68 -11.77 8.60
CA GLN A 272 -0.30 -11.36 8.90
C GLN A 272 -0.07 -9.87 8.67
N ILE A 273 -0.54 -9.34 7.53
CA ILE A 273 -0.34 -7.93 7.18
C ILE A 273 -1.20 -7.02 8.06
N THR A 274 -2.45 -7.39 8.36
CA THR A 274 -3.31 -6.59 9.24
C THR A 274 -2.81 -6.57 10.68
N GLU A 275 -2.34 -7.71 11.20
CA GLU A 275 -1.82 -7.81 12.57
C GLU A 275 -0.45 -7.13 12.72
N GLN A 276 0.42 -7.18 11.71
CA GLN A 276 1.68 -6.42 11.73
C GLN A 276 1.46 -4.91 11.85
N ARG A 277 0.27 -4.43 11.47
CA ARG A 277 -0.16 -3.04 11.52
C ARG A 277 -0.92 -2.70 12.79
N LYS A 278 -1.13 -3.66 13.70
CA LYS A 278 -1.62 -3.44 15.06
C LYS A 278 -0.44 -3.48 16.03
N ARG A 279 -0.44 -2.59 17.03
CA ARG A 279 0.62 -2.54 18.05
C ARG A 279 0.06 -2.22 19.42
N GLN A 280 0.43 -3.00 20.42
CA GLN A 280 0.14 -2.66 21.81
C GLN A 280 1.16 -1.63 22.30
N PHE A 281 0.67 -0.52 22.83
CA PHE A 281 1.47 0.50 23.49
C PHE A 281 1.01 0.63 24.94
N CYS A 282 1.97 0.66 25.87
CA CYS A 282 1.71 1.18 27.21
C CYS A 282 1.59 2.72 27.17
N ASP A 283 1.00 3.30 28.20
CA ASP A 283 0.77 4.75 28.30
C ASP A 283 2.06 5.59 28.18
N ALA A 284 3.20 5.07 28.65
CA ALA A 284 4.49 5.75 28.59
C ALA A 284 5.17 5.66 27.21
N CYS A 285 4.89 4.59 26.47
CA CYS A 285 5.53 4.29 25.19
C CYS A 285 4.66 4.72 23.99
N LEU A 286 3.46 5.26 24.26
CA LEU A 286 2.57 5.81 23.24
C LEU A 286 3.24 7.01 22.55
N PRO A 287 3.37 7.01 21.20
CA PRO A 287 3.92 8.12 20.44
C PRO A 287 3.35 9.48 20.87
N PRO A 288 4.17 10.55 21.04
CA PRO A 288 3.69 11.85 21.49
C PRO A 288 2.58 12.45 20.61
N THR A 289 2.58 12.11 19.32
CA THR A 289 1.52 12.49 18.36
C THR A 289 0.15 11.91 18.73
N LEU A 290 0.14 10.71 19.30
CA LEU A 290 -1.03 10.04 19.85
C LEU A 290 -1.36 10.54 21.25
N ALA A 291 -0.34 10.77 22.09
CA ALA A 291 -0.53 11.26 23.45
C ALA A 291 -1.17 12.66 23.48
N LYS A 292 -0.80 13.57 22.56
CA LYS A 292 -1.40 14.92 22.48
C LYS A 292 -2.89 14.92 22.14
N ARG A 293 -3.42 13.86 21.51
CA ARG A 293 -4.87 13.74 21.25
C ARG A 293 -5.67 13.37 22.51
N ARG A 294 -5.00 12.98 23.60
CA ARG A 294 -5.59 12.58 24.89
C ARG A 294 -6.22 13.73 25.66
N GLU A 295 -5.71 14.95 25.50
CA GLU A 295 -6.04 16.07 26.40
C GLU A 295 -7.40 16.75 26.12
N GLY A 296 -8.18 16.32 25.12
CA GLY A 296 -9.46 16.96 24.83
C GLY A 296 -10.53 16.19 24.05
N SER A 297 -10.33 14.90 23.72
CA SER A 297 -11.24 14.20 22.79
C SER A 297 -11.23 12.69 22.98
N GLN A 298 -12.41 12.08 22.82
CA GLN A 298 -12.61 10.62 22.71
C GLN A 298 -11.53 10.02 21.79
N TYR A 299 -10.96 8.88 22.20
CA TYR A 299 -10.06 8.13 21.32
C TYR A 299 -10.77 7.86 20.00
N MET A 300 -10.14 8.21 18.88
CA MET A 300 -10.67 7.85 17.57
C MET A 300 -10.52 6.34 17.42
N LEU A 301 -11.65 5.65 17.32
CA LEU A 301 -11.68 4.23 17.00
C LEU A 301 -11.12 4.02 15.59
N CYS A 302 -10.40 2.92 15.41
CA CYS A 302 -9.97 2.47 14.10
C CYS A 302 -11.21 2.07 13.26
N HIS A 303 -11.24 2.52 12.01
CA HIS A 303 -12.25 2.14 10.99
C HIS A 303 -11.59 1.84 9.64
N CYS A 304 -10.37 1.31 9.72
CA CYS A 304 -9.56 0.95 8.56
C CYS A 304 -10.15 -0.29 7.88
N SER A 305 -10.07 -0.32 6.56
CA SER A 305 -10.30 -1.52 5.77
C SER A 305 -9.16 -1.70 4.77
N LEU A 306 -8.99 -2.91 4.24
CA LEU A 306 -7.98 -3.17 3.21
C LEU A 306 -8.26 -2.33 1.96
N ARG A 307 -9.53 -2.15 1.57
CA ARG A 307 -9.94 -1.26 0.46
C ARG A 307 -9.42 0.16 0.64
N LYS A 308 -9.69 0.79 1.79
CA LYS A 308 -9.25 2.17 2.06
C LYS A 308 -7.73 2.32 2.00
N HIS A 309 -6.98 1.30 2.43
CA HIS A 309 -5.53 1.40 2.54
C HIS A 309 -4.74 1.03 1.30
N PHE A 310 -5.25 0.08 0.52
CA PHE A 310 -4.56 -0.43 -0.66
C PHE A 310 -5.24 -0.03 -1.96
N LEU A 311 -6.58 0.04 -1.99
CA LEU A 311 -7.30 0.22 -3.24
C LEU A 311 -7.65 1.68 -3.53
N ASP A 312 -8.17 2.38 -2.53
CA ASP A 312 -8.56 3.79 -2.66
C ASP A 312 -7.31 4.70 -2.68
N ARG A 313 -6.23 4.24 -2.03
CA ARG A 313 -4.92 4.87 -2.10
C ARG A 313 -4.19 4.34 -3.33
N TRP A 314 -4.07 5.17 -4.36
CA TRP A 314 -3.25 4.87 -5.54
C TRP A 314 -1.75 4.85 -5.16
N LEU A 315 -1.29 3.78 -4.54
CA LEU A 315 0.07 3.63 -4.00
C LEU A 315 0.87 2.70 -4.90
N CYS A 316 2.03 3.15 -5.38
CA CYS A 316 2.90 2.28 -6.16
C CYS A 316 3.61 1.25 -5.27
N LEU A 317 3.93 0.08 -5.84
CA LEU A 317 4.56 -1.03 -5.09
C LEU A 317 5.88 -0.65 -4.42
N ARG A 318 6.69 0.22 -5.06
CA ARG A 318 7.92 0.73 -4.45
C ARG A 318 7.64 1.52 -3.17
N CYS A 319 6.59 2.37 -3.18
CA CYS A 319 6.22 3.12 -1.97
C CYS A 319 5.66 2.21 -0.89
N TYR A 320 4.92 1.17 -1.27
CA TYR A 320 4.47 0.13 -0.34
C TYR A 320 5.67 -0.59 0.33
N GLU A 321 6.66 -1.07 -0.44
CA GLU A 321 7.87 -1.68 0.14
C GLU A 321 8.62 -0.73 1.09
N MET A 322 8.70 0.55 0.75
CA MET A 322 9.29 1.55 1.65
C MET A 322 8.49 1.75 2.93
N GLU A 323 7.14 1.71 2.87
CA GLU A 323 6.28 1.74 4.07
C GLU A 323 6.54 0.50 4.96
N GLU A 324 6.63 -0.70 4.37
CA GLU A 324 6.93 -1.94 5.10
C GLU A 324 8.31 -1.91 5.76
N ILE A 325 9.34 -1.45 5.04
CA ILE A 325 10.70 -1.31 5.58
C ILE A 325 10.73 -0.28 6.70
N ALA A 326 10.03 0.85 6.55
CA ALA A 326 9.99 1.89 7.57
C ALA A 326 9.37 1.37 8.87
N ILE A 327 8.30 0.58 8.77
CA ILE A 327 7.63 0.00 9.95
C ILE A 327 8.49 -1.07 10.60
N SER A 328 9.09 -1.96 9.80
CA SER A 328 10.00 -2.99 10.30
C SER A 328 11.22 -2.38 11.01
N LYS A 329 11.72 -1.23 10.54
CA LYS A 329 12.83 -0.50 11.17
C LYS A 329 12.42 0.27 12.41
N ALA A 330 11.30 0.98 12.35
CA ALA A 330 10.79 1.77 13.47
C ALA A 330 10.50 0.88 14.68
N TYR A 331 10.22 -0.41 14.42
CA TYR A 331 9.86 -1.35 15.43
C TYR A 331 10.45 -2.74 15.10
N PRO A 332 11.67 -3.07 15.53
CA PRO A 332 12.36 -4.28 15.11
C PRO A 332 12.06 -5.54 15.96
N ALA A 333 11.42 -5.40 17.14
CA ALA A 333 11.31 -6.44 18.18
C ALA A 333 9.88 -6.97 18.38
N HIS A 334 9.18 -7.22 17.28
CA HIS A 334 7.74 -7.43 17.25
C HIS A 334 7.29 -8.85 17.56
N ILE A 335 6.66 -9.04 18.72
CA ILE A 335 5.49 -9.92 18.74
C ILE A 335 4.25 -9.05 18.97
N GLU A 336 4.00 -8.45 20.12
CA GLU A 336 2.70 -7.73 20.29
C GLU A 336 2.81 -6.35 20.95
N ARG A 337 3.94 -6.05 21.62
CA ARG A 337 4.02 -4.98 22.64
C ARG A 337 5.11 -3.93 22.40
N CYS A 338 4.96 -2.78 23.05
CA CYS A 338 6.00 -1.77 23.15
C CYS A 338 7.25 -2.34 23.84
N GLY A 339 8.44 -1.98 23.35
CA GLY A 339 9.72 -2.53 23.82
C GLY A 339 10.14 -2.17 25.25
N CYS A 340 9.31 -1.47 26.01
CA CYS A 340 9.58 -1.04 27.39
C CYS A 340 9.16 -2.07 28.45
N ALA A 341 8.53 -3.20 28.07
CA ALA A 341 8.17 -4.33 28.93
C ALA A 341 7.28 -4.01 30.16
N GLN A 342 6.65 -2.82 30.20
CA GLN A 342 5.69 -2.47 31.23
C GLN A 342 4.30 -3.02 30.88
N ASN A 343 3.69 -3.76 31.81
CA ASN A 343 2.35 -4.39 31.65
C ASN A 343 1.19 -3.44 32.01
N SER A 344 1.38 -2.12 31.96
CA SER A 344 0.35 -1.16 32.35
C SER A 344 -0.49 -0.75 31.13
N SER A 345 -1.71 -1.30 31.07
CA SER A 345 -2.75 -1.05 30.05
C SER A 345 -2.25 -1.13 28.61
N ASP A 346 -2.41 -2.30 28.00
CA ASP A 346 -1.98 -2.59 26.63
C ASP A 346 -3.02 -2.06 25.65
N ARG A 347 -2.81 -0.86 25.09
CA ARG A 347 -3.72 -0.34 24.05
C ARG A 347 -3.23 -0.75 22.68
N VAL A 348 -4.07 -1.46 21.94
CA VAL A 348 -3.81 -1.76 20.53
C VAL A 348 -4.11 -0.52 19.69
N VAL A 349 -3.10 -0.05 18.95
CA VAL A 349 -3.22 1.08 18.01
C VAL A 349 -2.96 0.59 16.59
N CYS A 350 -3.81 1.01 15.67
CA CYS A 350 -3.61 0.79 14.24
C CYS A 350 -2.54 1.75 13.70
N LEU A 351 -1.46 1.23 13.14
CA LEU A 351 -0.36 2.00 12.55
C LEU A 351 -0.75 2.76 11.27
N TRP A 352 -1.89 2.43 10.66
CA TRP A 352 -2.36 3.14 9.47
C TRP A 352 -3.10 4.44 9.79
N CYS A 353 -4.09 4.38 10.67
CA CYS A 353 -4.92 5.55 11.01
C CYS A 353 -4.59 6.17 12.36
N SER A 354 -3.70 5.55 13.15
CA SER A 354 -3.40 5.98 14.52
C SER A 354 -4.63 5.91 15.45
N GLY A 355 -5.66 5.14 15.08
CA GLY A 355 -6.86 4.88 15.86
C GLY A 355 -6.69 3.69 16.80
N VAL A 356 -7.46 3.70 17.89
CA VAL A 356 -7.48 2.61 18.88
C VAL A 356 -8.30 1.44 18.33
N VAL A 357 -7.76 0.24 18.43
CA VAL A 357 -8.47 -1.01 18.14
C VAL A 357 -8.96 -1.53 19.49
N PRO A 358 -10.28 -1.56 19.75
CA PRO A 358 -10.82 -2.19 20.95
C PRO A 358 -10.30 -3.62 21.08
N GLU A 359 -9.90 -4.01 22.29
CA GLU A 359 -9.66 -5.42 22.58
C GLU A 359 -10.96 -6.17 22.27
N SER A 360 -10.86 -7.26 21.50
CA SER A 360 -11.94 -8.23 21.49
C SER A 360 -12.12 -8.61 22.95
N LYS A 361 -13.29 -8.34 23.51
CA LYS A 361 -13.71 -9.09 24.68
C LYS A 361 -13.86 -10.49 24.15
N ASP A 362 -12.76 -11.24 24.15
CA ASP A 362 -12.80 -12.67 23.93
C ASP A 362 -13.95 -13.14 24.81
N GLU A 363 -14.87 -13.91 24.24
CA GLU A 363 -16.10 -14.42 24.88
C GLU A 363 -15.77 -15.41 26.01
N ALA A 364 -14.71 -15.14 26.78
CA ALA A 364 -14.49 -15.68 28.10
C ALA A 364 -15.69 -15.29 28.96
N ASP A 365 -16.39 -16.33 29.41
CA ASP A 365 -17.52 -16.31 30.33
C ASP A 365 -18.87 -15.95 29.71
N VAL A 366 -19.28 -16.67 28.66
CA VAL A 366 -20.68 -17.14 28.68
C VAL A 366 -20.72 -18.22 29.77
N PRO A 367 -21.24 -17.96 30.98
CA PRO A 367 -21.35 -18.99 31.99
C PRO A 367 -22.15 -20.14 31.40
N ASP A 368 -21.60 -21.36 31.45
CA ASP A 368 -22.30 -22.59 31.15
C ASP A 368 -23.67 -22.52 31.85
N LEU A 369 -24.73 -22.31 31.08
CA LEU A 369 -26.09 -22.46 31.59
C LEU A 369 -26.25 -23.94 31.87
N ASP A 370 -26.01 -24.29 33.13
CA ASP A 370 -26.18 -25.62 33.70
C ASP A 370 -27.42 -26.26 33.11
N SER A 371 -27.17 -27.36 32.40
CA SER A 371 -28.17 -28.24 31.86
C SER A 371 -28.81 -28.98 33.04
N ASP A 372 -29.84 -28.40 33.63
CA ASP A 372 -30.73 -29.08 34.56
C ASP A 372 -31.44 -30.22 33.80
N ALA A 373 -30.75 -31.36 33.74
CA ALA A 373 -31.26 -32.63 33.29
C ALA A 373 -32.38 -33.07 34.25
N SER A 374 -33.60 -32.76 33.85
CA SER A 374 -34.82 -33.25 34.49
C SER A 374 -34.79 -34.78 34.54
N THR A 375 -34.85 -35.27 35.77
CA THR A 375 -34.92 -36.66 36.19
C THR A 375 -36.03 -37.41 35.44
N VAL A 376 -35.68 -38.40 34.63
CA VAL A 376 -36.63 -39.37 34.06
C VAL A 376 -37.07 -40.29 35.19
N GLY A 377 -38.34 -40.15 35.58
CA GLY A 377 -39.01 -41.02 36.53
C GLY A 377 -39.24 -42.42 35.95
N SER A 378 -38.69 -43.42 36.62
CA SER A 378 -39.08 -44.83 36.50
C SER A 378 -40.44 -45.07 37.16
N SER A 379 -41.32 -45.85 36.51
CA SER A 379 -42.37 -46.72 37.10
C SER A 379 -43.21 -47.38 36.00
N PRO A 380 -43.91 -48.49 36.28
CA PRO A 380 -43.44 -49.84 36.59
C PRO A 380 -43.70 -50.85 35.45
#